data_AF-A0A918KC23-F1
#
_entry.id   AF-A0A918KC23-F1
#
_cell.length_a   1.000
_cell.length_b   1.000
_cell.length_c   1.000
_cell.angle_alpha   90.00
_cell.angle_beta   90.00
_cell.angle_gamma   90.00
#
_symmetry.space_group_name_H-M   'P 1'
#
loop_
_entity.id
_entity.type
_entity.pdbx_description
1 polymer ?
#
loop_
_entity_poly.entity_id
_entity_poly.type
_entity_poly.pdbx_seq_one_letter_code
_entity_poly.pdbx_strand_id
1 'polypeptide(L)'
;MLNWLTGRRKSKLEDQLAKTDAKLALMNAQMAAELIRLAGQTDDLEPLAQAEDAILSARKYYAYENTPEEIGLVQAALGDMLLKLGRAKSDTDAITRARTAYRAAITLASMHGDEEARHDLRDKVKIVESLLGHHPKTPSLFKVA
;
A
#
# COMPACT_ATOMS: atom_id res chain seq x y z
N MET A 1 17.61 9.01 42.94
CA MET A 1 16.28 8.35 42.83
C MET A 1 15.32 9.05 41.87
N LEU A 2 15.28 10.39 41.80
CA LEU A 2 14.31 11.13 40.95
C LEU A 2 14.43 10.82 39.44
N ASN A 3 15.64 10.65 38.92
CA ASN A 3 15.91 10.44 37.49
C ASN A 3 15.48 9.05 36.96
N TRP A 4 15.32 8.06 37.86
CA TRP A 4 14.89 6.71 37.50
C TRP A 4 13.36 6.61 37.37
N LEU A 5 12.63 7.32 38.24
CA LEU A 5 11.16 7.40 38.19
C LEU A 5 10.67 8.20 36.96
N THR A 6 11.39 9.25 36.57
CA THR A 6 11.10 10.04 35.36
C THR A 6 11.36 9.22 34.09
N GLY A 7 12.46 8.46 34.02
CA GLY A 7 12.75 7.57 32.90
C GLY A 7 11.70 6.48 32.71
N ARG A 8 11.25 5.86 33.81
CA ARG A 8 10.19 4.83 33.77
C ARG A 8 8.84 5.37 33.32
N ARG A 9 8.49 6.61 33.73
CA ARG A 9 7.26 7.28 33.26
C ARG A 9 7.35 7.64 31.78
N LYS A 10 8.50 8.14 31.31
CA LYS A 10 8.74 8.45 29.90
C LYS A 10 8.58 7.21 29.02
N SER A 11 9.25 6.11 29.36
CA SER A 11 9.14 4.84 28.62
C SER A 11 7.69 4.34 28.53
N LYS A 12 6.91 4.43 29.62
CA LYS A 12 5.48 4.07 29.59
C LYS A 12 4.67 4.93 28.62
N LEU A 13 4.95 6.23 28.54
CA LEU A 13 4.27 7.14 27.61
C LEU A 13 4.65 6.85 26.16
N GLU A 14 5.92 6.54 25.90
CA GLU A 14 6.39 6.12 24.56
C GLU A 14 5.70 4.83 24.11
N ASP A 15 5.58 3.83 24.99
CA ASP A 15 4.84 2.60 24.70
C ASP A 15 3.35 2.85 24.43
N GLN A 16 2.72 3.77 25.16
CA GLN A 16 1.32 4.15 24.97
C GLN A 16 1.11 4.90 23.65
N LEU A 17 2.03 5.79 23.29
CA LEU A 17 2.02 6.50 22.03
C LEU A 17 2.12 5.51 20.86
N ALA A 18 3.11 4.61 20.89
CA ALA A 18 3.29 3.60 19.85
C ALA A 18 2.05 2.71 19.65
N LYS A 19 1.37 2.31 20.74
CA LYS A 19 0.11 1.55 20.66
C LYS A 19 -1.04 2.36 20.06
N THR A 20 -1.11 3.64 20.40
CA THR A 20 -2.15 4.54 19.89
C THR A 20 -1.96 4.78 18.39
N ASP A 21 -0.71 5.02 17.99
CA ASP A 21 -0.33 5.21 16.60
C ASP A 21 -0.66 3.94 15.78
N ALA A 22 -0.26 2.75 16.24
CA ALA A 22 -0.62 1.49 15.58
C ALA A 22 -2.13 1.32 15.41
N LYS A 23 -2.93 1.71 16.41
CA LYS A 23 -4.40 1.68 16.33
C LYS A 23 -4.94 2.66 15.29
N LEU A 24 -4.42 3.88 15.24
CA LEU A 24 -4.81 4.89 14.24
C LEU A 24 -4.45 4.43 12.82
N ALA A 25 -3.28 3.82 12.63
CA ALA A 25 -2.89 3.21 11.37
C ALA A 25 -3.90 2.16 10.90
N LEU A 26 -4.28 1.24 11.79
CA LEU A 26 -5.22 0.16 11.47
C LEU A 26 -6.63 0.70 11.17
N MET A 27 -7.11 1.68 11.93
CA MET A 27 -8.42 2.30 11.67
C MET A 27 -8.47 2.98 10.29
N ASN A 28 -7.40 3.68 9.92
CA ASN A 28 -7.30 4.28 8.59
C ASN A 28 -7.23 3.22 7.48
N ALA A 29 -6.54 2.10 7.71
CA ALA A 29 -6.50 0.98 6.76
C ALA A 29 -7.89 0.34 6.58
N GLN A 30 -8.64 0.17 7.67
CA GLN A 30 -10.02 -0.32 7.62
C GLN A 30 -10.95 0.63 6.87
N MET A 31 -10.82 1.94 7.09
CA MET A 31 -11.56 2.94 6.34
C MET A 31 -11.26 2.85 4.83
N ALA A 32 -9.99 2.71 4.46
CA ALA A 32 -9.60 2.51 3.06
C ALA A 32 -10.22 1.23 2.47
N ALA A 33 -10.23 0.12 3.21
CA ALA A 33 -10.87 -1.13 2.76
C ALA A 33 -12.37 -0.96 2.48
N GLU A 34 -13.10 -0.24 3.34
CA GLU A 34 -14.52 0.06 3.12
C GLU A 34 -14.76 0.94 1.90
N LEU A 35 -13.89 1.92 1.65
CA LEU A 35 -13.96 2.78 0.48
C LEU A 35 -13.67 2.01 -0.82
N ILE A 36 -12.71 1.07 -0.80
CA ILE A 36 -12.45 0.16 -1.92
C ILE A 36 -13.67 -0.72 -2.21
N ARG A 37 -14.32 -1.23 -1.14
CA ARG A 37 -15.55 -2.01 -1.28
C ARG A 37 -16.68 -1.16 -1.88
N LEU A 38 -16.83 0.09 -1.43
CA LEU A 38 -17.83 1.02 -1.95
C LEU A 38 -17.61 1.28 -3.45
N ALA A 39 -16.39 1.59 -3.87
CA ALA A 39 -16.04 1.76 -5.29
C ALA A 39 -16.45 0.55 -6.14
N GLY A 40 -16.20 -0.67 -5.64
CA GLY A 40 -16.61 -1.89 -6.32
C GLY A 40 -18.13 -2.09 -6.42
N GLN A 41 -18.90 -1.55 -5.48
CA GLN A 41 -20.37 -1.61 -5.49
C GLN A 41 -21.00 -0.54 -6.36
N THR A 42 -20.40 0.65 -6.43
CA THR A 42 -20.91 1.80 -7.18
C THR A 42 -20.34 1.89 -8.60
N ASP A 43 -19.32 1.09 -8.91
CA ASP A 43 -18.52 1.21 -10.14
C ASP A 43 -17.95 2.64 -10.28
N ASP A 44 -17.54 3.25 -9.18
CA ASP A 44 -17.05 4.63 -9.11
C ASP A 44 -15.58 4.69 -8.66
N LEU A 45 -14.81 5.57 -9.27
CA LEU A 45 -13.40 5.82 -8.94
C LEU A 45 -13.23 6.80 -7.78
N GLU A 46 -14.23 7.66 -7.49
CA GLU A 46 -14.12 8.67 -6.43
C GLU A 46 -13.77 8.08 -5.04
N PRO A 47 -14.41 6.99 -4.57
CA PRO A 47 -14.05 6.42 -3.27
C PRO A 47 -12.60 5.92 -3.20
N LEU A 48 -11.98 5.57 -4.34
CA LEU A 48 -10.59 5.10 -4.37
C LEU A 48 -9.58 6.23 -4.09
N ALA A 49 -9.89 7.48 -4.45
CA ALA A 49 -9.09 8.64 -4.05
C ALA A 49 -9.12 8.84 -2.53
N GLN A 50 -10.30 8.69 -1.91
CA GLN A 50 -10.43 8.77 -0.47
C GLN A 50 -9.71 7.60 0.24
N ALA A 51 -9.69 6.41 -0.37
CA ALA A 51 -8.94 5.27 0.15
C ALA A 51 -7.43 5.53 0.16
N GLU A 52 -6.89 6.17 -0.87
CA GLU A 52 -5.49 6.60 -0.92
C GLU A 52 -5.14 7.59 0.19
N ASP A 53 -6.00 8.58 0.43
CA ASP A 53 -5.82 9.56 1.51
C ASP A 53 -5.83 8.90 2.90
N ALA A 54 -6.71 7.91 3.09
CA ALA A 54 -6.76 7.14 4.33
C ALA A 54 -5.46 6.32 4.53
N ILE A 55 -4.96 5.63 3.49
CA ILE A 55 -3.69 4.89 3.60
C ILE A 55 -2.50 5.83 3.83
N LEU A 56 -2.46 6.98 3.15
CA LEU A 56 -1.42 7.99 3.36
C LEU A 56 -1.45 8.52 4.81
N SER A 57 -2.65 8.68 5.38
CA SER A 57 -2.83 9.06 6.78
C SER A 57 -2.38 7.95 7.73
N ALA A 58 -2.63 6.67 7.41
CA ALA A 58 -2.12 5.54 8.20
C ALA A 58 -0.59 5.57 8.31
N ARG A 59 0.12 5.90 7.22
CA ARG A 59 1.58 5.97 7.15
C ARG A 59 2.22 6.96 8.12
N LYS A 60 1.46 7.92 8.66
CA LYS A 60 1.96 8.85 9.68
C LYS A 60 2.20 8.19 11.04
N TYR A 61 1.65 7.00 11.25
CA TYR A 61 1.56 6.35 12.56
C TYR A 61 2.31 5.02 12.66
N TYR A 62 3.05 4.64 11.62
CA TYR A 62 3.95 3.50 11.69
C TYR A 62 5.28 3.85 11.02
N ALA A 63 6.36 3.37 11.64
CA ALA A 63 7.64 3.26 11.00
C ALA A 63 7.66 2.00 10.12
N TYR A 64 8.67 1.93 9.27
CA TYR A 64 8.81 0.82 8.34
C TYR A 64 8.84 -0.53 9.10
N GLU A 65 9.62 -0.63 10.17
CA GLU A 65 9.86 -1.84 10.95
C GLU A 65 8.63 -2.34 11.74
N ASN A 66 7.62 -1.48 11.95
CA ASN A 66 6.40 -1.82 12.69
C ASN A 66 5.13 -1.57 11.87
N THR A 67 5.25 -1.60 10.54
CA THR A 67 4.10 -1.48 9.65
C THR A 67 3.14 -2.65 9.85
N PRO A 68 1.84 -2.43 10.12
CA PRO A 68 0.86 -3.51 10.14
C PRO A 68 0.75 -4.20 8.77
N GLU A 69 0.71 -5.54 8.77
CA GLU A 69 0.60 -6.36 7.55
C GLU A 69 -0.66 -6.03 6.75
N GLU A 70 -1.75 -5.67 7.44
CA GLU A 70 -3.03 -5.30 6.85
C GLU A 70 -2.91 -4.13 5.87
N ILE A 71 -1.95 -3.23 6.06
CA ILE A 71 -1.75 -2.09 5.17
C ILE A 71 -1.22 -2.55 3.81
N GLY A 72 -0.37 -3.59 3.78
CA GLY A 72 0.08 -4.22 2.54
C GLY A 72 -1.08 -4.86 1.78
N LEU A 73 -1.97 -5.56 2.49
CA LEU A 73 -3.18 -6.17 1.92
C LEU A 73 -4.12 -5.12 1.35
N VAL A 74 -4.35 -4.02 2.08
CA VAL A 74 -5.22 -2.92 1.63
C VAL A 74 -4.63 -2.19 0.41
N GLN A 75 -3.31 -1.99 0.36
CA GLN A 75 -2.64 -1.45 -0.84
C GLN A 75 -2.80 -2.38 -2.06
N ALA A 76 -2.69 -3.70 -1.88
CA ALA A 76 -2.91 -4.65 -2.95
C ALA A 76 -4.37 -4.60 -3.46
N ALA A 77 -5.35 -4.59 -2.54
CA ALA A 77 -6.76 -4.50 -2.87
C ALA A 77 -7.13 -3.19 -3.58
N LEU A 78 -6.51 -2.07 -3.17
CA LEU A 78 -6.64 -0.78 -3.84
C LEU A 78 -6.15 -0.88 -5.29
N GLY A 79 -4.96 -1.47 -5.50
CA GLY A 79 -4.41 -1.69 -6.83
C GLY A 79 -5.32 -2.55 -7.71
N ASP A 80 -5.92 -3.61 -7.15
CA ASP A 80 -6.86 -4.49 -7.86
C ASP A 80 -8.11 -3.74 -8.30
N MET A 81 -8.69 -2.93 -7.42
CA MET A 81 -9.90 -2.16 -7.73
C MET A 81 -9.63 -1.04 -8.74
N LEU A 82 -8.54 -0.29 -8.55
CA LEU A 82 -8.09 0.74 -9.50
C LEU A 82 -7.86 0.14 -10.90
N LEU A 83 -7.20 -1.01 -10.98
CA LEU A 83 -6.97 -1.71 -12.24
C LEU A 83 -8.28 -2.16 -12.90
N LYS A 84 -9.19 -2.75 -12.11
CA LYS A 84 -10.50 -3.21 -12.59
C LYS A 84 -11.31 -2.05 -13.18
N LEU A 85 -11.54 -1.00 -12.39
CA LEU A 85 -12.35 0.14 -12.81
C LEU A 85 -11.66 0.97 -13.89
N GLY A 86 -10.35 1.16 -13.80
CA GLY A 86 -9.56 1.86 -14.81
C GLY A 86 -9.67 1.18 -16.18
N ARG A 87 -9.60 -0.15 -16.24
CA ARG A 87 -9.83 -0.89 -17.48
C ARG A 87 -11.26 -0.74 -18.00
N ALA A 88 -12.24 -0.86 -17.11
CA ALA A 88 -13.65 -0.75 -17.50
C ALA A 88 -14.00 0.62 -18.09
N LYS A 89 -13.35 1.68 -17.59
CA LYS A 89 -13.60 3.07 -17.98
C LYS A 89 -12.56 3.64 -18.96
N SER A 90 -11.59 2.84 -19.39
CA SER A 90 -10.43 3.30 -20.18
C SER A 90 -9.66 4.46 -19.52
N ASP A 91 -9.61 4.47 -18.19
CA ASP A 91 -8.94 5.51 -17.40
C ASP A 91 -7.48 5.10 -17.12
N THR A 92 -6.57 5.75 -17.83
CA THR A 92 -5.12 5.51 -17.72
C THR A 92 -4.50 6.07 -16.44
N ASP A 93 -5.12 7.07 -15.80
CA ASP A 93 -4.68 7.59 -14.50
C ASP A 93 -4.97 6.57 -13.41
N ALA A 94 -6.17 5.99 -13.40
CA ALA A 94 -6.53 4.90 -12.49
C ALA A 94 -5.59 3.69 -12.63
N ILE A 95 -5.25 3.30 -13.88
CA ILE A 95 -4.28 2.21 -14.12
C ILE A 95 -2.87 2.60 -13.64
N THR A 96 -2.47 3.87 -13.77
CA THR A 96 -1.19 4.36 -13.26
C THR A 96 -1.14 4.34 -11.74
N ARG A 97 -2.24 4.73 -11.07
CA ARG A 97 -2.39 4.66 -9.62
C ARG A 97 -2.37 3.21 -9.11
N ALA A 98 -2.97 2.27 -9.86
CA ALA A 98 -2.87 0.84 -9.56
C ALA A 98 -1.41 0.36 -9.49
N ARG A 99 -0.56 0.79 -10.43
CA ARG A 99 0.88 0.49 -10.41
C ARG A 99 1.54 0.96 -9.12
N THR A 100 1.21 2.18 -8.69
CA THR A 100 1.76 2.77 -7.46
C THR A 100 1.34 1.98 -6.23
N ALA A 101 0.06 1.61 -6.14
CA ALA A 101 -0.49 0.81 -5.05
C ALA A 101 0.19 -0.58 -4.96
N TYR A 102 0.34 -1.28 -6.09
CA TYR A 102 1.06 -2.56 -6.10
C TYR A 102 2.53 -2.44 -5.71
N ARG A 103 3.23 -1.39 -6.16
CA ARG A 103 4.64 -1.17 -5.76
C ARG A 103 4.77 -0.87 -4.27
N ALA A 104 3.82 -0.13 -3.69
CA ALA A 104 3.75 0.06 -2.24
C ALA A 104 3.52 -1.27 -1.51
N ALA A 105 2.59 -2.10 -1.99
CA ALA A 105 2.34 -3.44 -1.43
C ALA A 105 3.59 -4.36 -1.52
N ILE A 106 4.34 -4.32 -2.64
CA ILE A 106 5.60 -5.07 -2.78
C ILE A 106 6.62 -4.62 -1.73
N THR A 107 6.70 -3.32 -1.48
CA THR A 107 7.63 -2.76 -0.50
C THR A 107 7.28 -3.30 0.89
N LEU A 108 6.00 -3.27 1.27
CA LEU A 108 5.54 -3.79 2.56
C LEU A 108 5.76 -5.30 2.67
N ALA A 109 5.36 -6.09 1.67
CA ALA A 109 5.62 -7.53 1.64
C ALA A 109 7.12 -7.87 1.73
N SER A 110 8.00 -7.04 1.14
CA SER A 110 9.46 -7.19 1.27
C SER A 110 9.93 -7.08 2.72
N MET A 111 9.32 -6.18 3.46
CA MET A 111 9.69 -5.89 4.84
C MET A 111 9.19 -6.94 5.81
N HIS A 112 8.01 -7.52 5.53
CA HIS A 112 7.47 -8.64 6.29
C HIS A 112 8.08 -9.99 5.89
N GLY A 113 8.99 -10.02 4.89
CA GLY A 113 9.62 -11.26 4.43
C GLY A 113 8.70 -12.16 3.58
N ASP A 114 7.52 -11.68 3.21
CA ASP A 114 6.52 -12.42 2.42
C ASP A 114 6.90 -12.45 0.93
N GLU A 115 7.65 -13.48 0.50
CA GLU A 115 8.06 -13.64 -0.91
C GLU A 115 6.92 -14.08 -1.82
N GLU A 116 5.92 -14.81 -1.29
CA GLU A 116 4.76 -15.24 -2.07
C GLU A 116 3.96 -14.02 -2.53
N ALA A 117 3.61 -13.12 -1.61
CA ALA A 117 2.93 -11.87 -1.95
C ALA A 117 3.78 -11.00 -2.91
N ARG A 118 5.10 -10.95 -2.73
CA ARG A 118 5.99 -10.22 -3.65
C ARG A 118 5.93 -10.78 -5.07
N HIS A 119 5.94 -12.09 -5.24
CA HIS A 119 5.86 -12.73 -6.54
C HIS A 119 4.55 -12.34 -7.25
N ASP A 120 3.42 -12.53 -6.57
CA ASP A 120 2.10 -12.25 -7.13
C ASP A 120 1.91 -10.77 -7.48
N LEU A 121 2.37 -9.87 -6.61
CA LEU A 121 2.29 -8.43 -6.86
C LEU A 121 3.17 -7.99 -8.03
N ARG A 122 4.34 -8.61 -8.24
CA ARG A 122 5.18 -8.33 -9.42
C ARG A 122 4.48 -8.70 -10.71
N ASP A 123 3.73 -9.80 -10.73
CA ASP A 123 2.93 -10.18 -11.90
C ASP A 123 1.80 -9.19 -12.16
N LYS A 124 1.14 -8.69 -11.10
CA LYS A 124 0.17 -7.58 -11.23
C LYS A 124 0.81 -6.31 -11.79
N VAL A 125 2.01 -5.94 -11.35
CA VAL A 125 2.75 -4.78 -11.91
C VAL A 125 3.07 -4.98 -13.40
N LYS A 126 3.49 -6.18 -13.82
CA LYS A 126 3.74 -6.47 -15.25
C LYS A 126 2.48 -6.30 -16.09
N ILE A 127 1.32 -6.75 -15.59
CA ILE A 127 0.03 -6.56 -16.26
C ILE A 127 -0.26 -5.07 -16.42
N VAL A 128 -0.09 -4.27 -15.36
CA VAL A 128 -0.30 -2.83 -15.40
C VAL A 128 0.65 -2.14 -16.38
N GLU A 129 1.93 -2.50 -16.37
CA GLU A 129 2.94 -1.95 -17.28
C GLU A 129 2.61 -2.24 -18.75
N SER A 130 2.17 -3.47 -19.04
CA SER A 130 1.68 -3.82 -20.38
C SER A 130 0.48 -2.98 -20.82
N LEU A 131 -0.47 -2.72 -19.92
CA LEU A 131 -1.64 -1.88 -20.22
C LEU A 131 -1.29 -0.41 -20.43
N LEU A 132 -0.24 0.07 -19.76
CA LEU A 132 0.29 1.43 -19.93
C LEU A 132 1.25 1.56 -21.12
N GLY A 133 1.41 0.52 -21.94
CA GLY A 133 2.36 0.51 -23.07
C GLY A 133 3.83 0.56 -22.64
N HIS A 134 4.13 0.29 -21.37
CA HIS A 134 5.50 0.19 -20.87
C HIS A 134 5.97 -1.26 -21.06
N HIS A 135 6.63 -1.53 -22.18
CA HIS A 135 7.36 -2.78 -22.34
C HIS A 135 8.73 -2.65 -21.68
N PRO A 136 9.12 -3.53 -20.74
CA PRO A 136 10.52 -3.60 -20.33
C PRO A 136 11.35 -3.89 -21.58
N LYS A 137 12.24 -2.96 -21.95
CA LYS A 137 13.24 -3.24 -22.97
C LYS A 137 14.10 -4.36 -22.42
N THR A 138 13.90 -5.59 -22.90
CA THR A 138 14.86 -6.67 -22.71
C THR A 138 16.20 -6.14 -23.23
N PRO A 139 17.24 -6.00 -22.40
CA PRO A 139 18.55 -5.60 -22.90
C PRO A 139 18.95 -6.63 -23.94
N SER A 140 19.15 -6.21 -25.19
CA SER A 140 19.68 -7.08 -26.22
C SER A 140 21.01 -7.63 -25.73
N LEU A 141 21.07 -8.94 -25.47
CA LEU A 141 22.31 -9.64 -25.13
C LEU A 141 23.24 -9.79 -26.35
N PHE A 142 22.81 -9.33 -27.52
CA PHE A 142 23.65 -9.23 -28.70
C PHE A 142 24.28 -7.82 -28.76
N LYS A 143 25.40 -7.65 -28.04
CA LYS A 143 26.42 -6.72 -28.51
C LYS A 143 27.18 -7.44 -29.62
N VAL A 144 27.04 -6.93 -30.83
CA VAL A 144 27.80 -7.37 -32.01
C VAL A 144 29.29 -7.13 -31.72
N ALA A 145 30.10 -8.13 -32.06
CA ALA A 145 31.55 -8.17 -31.91
C ALA A 145 32.29 -7.04 -32.65
#